data_AF-V4BRJ0-F1
#
_entry.id   AF-V4BRJ0-F1
#
_cell.length_a   1.000
_cell.length_b   1.000
_cell.length_c   1.000
_cell.angle_alpha   90.00
_cell.angle_beta   90.00
_cell.angle_gamma   90.00
#
_symmetry.space_group_name_H-M   'P 1'
#
loop_
_entity.id
_entity.type
_entity.pdbx_description
1 polymer ?
#
loop_
_entity_poly.entity_id
_entity_poly.type
_entity_poly.pdbx_seq_one_letter_code
_entity_poly.pdbx_strand_id
1 'polypeptide(L)'
;MNEICAILKEYNESDTEGIIDLFKEYSVNSKDKTEVHAKLKELDYSKLMAFDARARAFLPEEEKDNKQKFRPRTAILKVWFEYPKKMFFQAIPAKDKITFTNRIGKKETGTKIRFRNGFCHDVLTSVDIQEIVKSGGKIIKILDGIVYEENFKTPPYRDYILILKGLRNKYKKEGDMVASNCMKLLGNSLYGKSIQKDINTSRHLWSESTFKANFDSHVKSYEKVNDSQYIVEMNEEEKEFVPPKDFTRLTPAHLGAFILSHSKKNNEQFHSRNF
;
A
#
# COMPACT_ATOMS: atom_id res chain seq x y z
N MET A 1 6.44 -20.66 17.52
CA MET A 1 7.14 -19.53 18.17
C MET A 1 8.62 -19.58 17.89
N ASN A 2 9.39 -20.51 18.45
CA ASN A 2 10.87 -20.53 18.29
C ASN A 2 11.36 -20.61 16.83
N GLU A 3 10.71 -21.36 15.95
CA GLU A 3 11.04 -21.40 14.51
C GLU A 3 10.74 -20.08 13.79
N ILE A 4 9.64 -19.40 14.16
CA ILE A 4 9.27 -18.08 13.63
C ILE A 4 10.31 -17.04 14.07
N CYS A 5 10.75 -17.13 15.33
CA CYS A 5 11.79 -16.28 15.88
C CYS A 5 13.15 -16.51 15.19
N ALA A 6 13.48 -17.76 14.86
CA ALA A 6 14.71 -18.09 14.13
C ALA A 6 14.70 -17.51 12.72
N ILE A 7 13.58 -17.66 11.98
CA ILE A 7 13.42 -17.09 10.63
C ILE A 7 13.43 -15.56 10.68
N LEU A 8 12.73 -14.92 11.63
CA LEU A 8 12.73 -13.46 11.75
C LEU A 8 14.10 -12.91 12.15
N LYS A 9 14.88 -13.63 12.98
CA LYS A 9 16.26 -13.28 13.33
C LYS A 9 17.22 -13.39 12.14
N GLU A 10 16.98 -14.32 11.23
CA GLU A 10 17.80 -14.50 10.02
C GLU A 10 17.59 -13.36 9.00
N TYR A 11 16.43 -12.69 9.03
CA TYR A 11 16.08 -11.58 8.13
C TYR A 11 16.23 -10.17 8.75
N ASN A 12 16.28 -10.03 10.08
CA ASN A 12 16.44 -8.77 10.79
C ASN A 12 17.65 -8.83 11.73
N GLU A 13 18.71 -8.09 11.42
CA GLU A 13 19.88 -7.87 12.29
C GLU A 13 19.57 -6.99 13.53
N SER A 14 18.31 -6.60 13.76
CA SER A 14 17.90 -5.76 14.90
C SER A 14 16.98 -6.52 15.85
N ASP A 15 17.19 -6.30 17.16
CA ASP A 15 16.54 -6.98 18.29
C ASP A 15 15.08 -7.39 18.07
N THR A 16 14.90 -8.66 17.74
CA THR A 16 13.61 -9.35 17.62
C THR A 16 12.88 -9.56 18.94
N GLU A 17 13.47 -9.17 20.09
CA GLU A 17 12.87 -9.37 21.43
C GLU A 17 11.49 -8.70 21.55
N GLY A 18 11.30 -7.49 21.01
CA GLY A 18 10.02 -6.78 21.08
C GLY A 18 8.88 -7.47 20.31
N ILE A 19 9.20 -8.14 19.19
CA ILE A 19 8.19 -8.87 18.37
C ILE A 19 7.70 -10.11 19.11
N ILE A 20 8.60 -10.80 19.81
CA ILE A 20 8.31 -12.03 20.55
C ILE A 20 7.36 -11.75 21.71
N ASP A 21 7.60 -10.67 22.45
CA ASP A 21 6.76 -10.32 23.58
C ASP A 21 5.39 -9.77 23.13
N LEU A 22 5.34 -9.07 22.00
CA LEU A 22 4.09 -8.69 21.33
C LEU A 22 3.22 -9.89 20.95
N PHE A 23 3.81 -10.98 20.44
CA PHE A 23 3.05 -12.19 20.10
C PHE A 23 2.57 -12.96 21.32
N LYS A 24 3.36 -13.00 22.40
CA LYS A 24 2.92 -13.58 23.68
C LYS A 24 1.78 -12.76 24.27
N GLU A 25 1.91 -11.43 24.28
CA GLU A 25 0.88 -10.49 24.76
C GLU A 25 -0.43 -10.63 23.97
N TYR A 26 -0.36 -10.74 22.63
CA TYR A 26 -1.54 -10.98 21.78
C TYR A 26 -2.26 -12.30 22.07
N SER A 27 -1.51 -13.36 22.40
CA SER A 27 -2.06 -14.69 22.65
C SER A 27 -2.72 -14.80 24.02
N VAL A 28 -2.32 -13.97 24.98
CA VAL A 28 -2.80 -13.99 26.37
C VAL A 28 -3.94 -12.97 26.58
N ASN A 29 -4.00 -11.91 25.79
CA ASN A 29 -4.94 -10.82 26.04
C ASN A 29 -6.37 -11.11 25.51
N SER A 30 -7.33 -11.24 26.43
CA SER A 30 -8.76 -11.44 26.13
C SER A 30 -9.54 -10.14 25.88
N LYS A 31 -8.95 -8.98 26.17
CA LYS A 31 -9.60 -7.67 26.05
C LYS A 31 -8.72 -6.66 25.33
N ASP A 32 -9.23 -6.27 24.18
CA ASP A 32 -8.72 -5.26 23.26
C ASP A 32 -7.44 -5.62 22.48
N LYS A 33 -7.66 -6.03 21.22
CA LYS A 33 -6.64 -6.44 20.26
C LYS A 33 -6.12 -5.27 19.41
N THR A 34 -6.62 -4.05 19.66
CA THR A 34 -6.36 -2.86 18.86
C THR A 34 -4.95 -2.33 19.06
N GLU A 35 -4.43 -2.41 20.29
CA GLU A 35 -3.09 -1.92 20.66
C GLU A 35 -1.98 -2.76 20.02
N VAL A 36 -2.08 -4.09 20.11
CA VAL A 36 -1.10 -4.99 19.48
C VAL A 36 -1.17 -4.88 17.95
N HIS A 37 -2.36 -4.64 17.40
CA HIS A 37 -2.54 -4.39 15.97
C HIS A 37 -1.90 -3.06 15.52
N ALA A 38 -1.85 -2.05 16.38
CA ALA A 38 -1.11 -0.82 16.14
C ALA A 38 0.41 -1.07 16.17
N LYS A 39 0.91 -1.76 17.20
CA LYS A 39 2.34 -2.08 17.35
C LYS A 39 2.89 -2.94 16.20
N LEU A 40 2.13 -3.93 15.70
CA LEU A 40 2.53 -4.71 14.51
C LEU A 40 2.57 -3.88 13.21
N LYS A 41 1.80 -2.79 13.13
CA LYS A 41 1.85 -1.83 12.02
C LYS A 41 3.04 -0.87 12.12
N GLU A 42 3.66 -0.72 13.28
CA GLU A 42 4.82 0.16 13.47
C GLU A 42 6.14 -0.52 13.15
N LEU A 43 6.17 -1.86 13.02
CA LEU A 43 7.35 -2.60 12.63
C LEU A 43 7.92 -2.10 11.30
N ASP A 44 9.24 -1.87 11.30
CA ASP A 44 9.99 -1.51 10.10
C ASP A 44 10.30 -2.76 9.27
N TYR A 45 9.74 -2.80 8.06
CA TYR A 45 9.97 -3.85 7.08
C TYR A 45 10.88 -3.37 5.94
N SER A 46 11.53 -2.22 6.08
CA SER A 46 12.36 -1.58 5.04
C SER A 46 13.43 -2.52 4.45
N LYS A 47 14.07 -3.36 5.29
CA LYS A 47 15.05 -4.37 4.85
C LYS A 47 14.44 -5.51 4.02
N LEU A 48 13.20 -5.94 4.33
CA LEU A 48 12.46 -6.93 3.54
C LEU A 48 11.97 -6.38 2.18
N MET A 49 11.98 -5.05 2.02
CA MET A 49 11.40 -4.34 0.88
C MET A 49 12.46 -3.82 -0.11
N ALA A 50 13.74 -4.12 0.11
CA ALA A 50 14.81 -3.75 -0.80
C ALA A 50 14.84 -4.72 -1.98
N PHE A 51 14.51 -4.22 -3.17
CA PHE A 51 14.49 -5.01 -4.40
C PHE A 51 15.37 -4.38 -5.47
N ASP A 52 16.25 -5.19 -6.04
CA ASP A 52 17.05 -4.81 -7.20
C ASP A 52 16.27 -5.18 -8.46
N ALA A 53 15.58 -4.19 -9.04
CA ALA A 53 14.96 -4.33 -10.35
C ALA A 53 15.47 -3.22 -11.26
N ARG A 54 15.90 -3.62 -12.46
CA ARG A 54 16.29 -2.67 -13.50
C ARG A 54 15.04 -2.03 -14.10
N ALA A 55 14.86 -0.76 -13.76
CA ALA A 55 13.79 0.08 -14.25
C ALA A 55 14.37 1.17 -15.14
N ARG A 56 13.66 1.50 -16.21
CA ARG A 56 13.96 2.67 -17.04
C ARG A 56 12.70 3.47 -17.34
N ALA A 57 12.88 4.69 -17.81
CA ALA A 57 11.78 5.49 -18.35
C ALA A 57 11.17 4.83 -19.59
N PHE A 58 9.86 5.02 -19.74
CA PHE A 58 9.13 4.69 -20.95
C PHE A 58 9.60 5.56 -22.12
N LEU A 59 9.75 4.96 -23.30
CA LEU A 59 10.14 5.69 -24.51
C LEU A 59 8.93 5.81 -25.45
N PRO A 60 8.56 7.02 -25.91
CA PRO A 60 7.37 7.23 -26.77
C PRO A 60 7.37 6.42 -28.07
N GLU A 61 8.54 6.04 -28.58
CA GLU A 61 8.67 5.20 -29.76
C GLU A 61 8.06 3.80 -29.57
N GLU A 62 8.00 3.31 -28.33
CA GLU A 62 7.37 2.03 -27.97
C GLU A 62 5.84 2.07 -28.10
N GLU A 63 5.23 3.26 -28.25
CA GLU A 63 3.80 3.43 -28.52
C GLU A 63 3.43 3.08 -29.97
N LYS A 64 4.37 3.19 -30.91
CA LYS A 64 4.11 2.99 -32.36
C LYS A 64 3.81 1.53 -32.73
N ASP A 65 4.16 0.57 -31.88
CA ASP A 65 3.83 -0.86 -32.03
C ASP A 65 2.35 -1.19 -31.70
N ASN A 66 1.46 -0.25 -32.04
CA ASN A 66 0.05 -0.09 -31.65
C ASN A 66 -0.91 -1.18 -32.18
N LYS A 67 -0.49 -2.44 -32.17
CA LYS A 67 -1.34 -3.62 -32.39
C LYS A 67 -1.98 -4.12 -31.08
N GLN A 68 -2.37 -3.23 -30.14
CA GLN A 68 -3.10 -3.54 -28.88
C GLN A 68 -2.71 -4.85 -28.17
N LYS A 69 -1.46 -5.27 -28.31
CA LYS A 69 -0.85 -6.41 -27.65
C LYS A 69 0.25 -5.80 -26.82
N PHE A 70 -0.14 -5.19 -25.72
CA PHE A 70 0.80 -4.76 -24.70
C PHE A 70 1.58 -6.02 -24.31
N ARG A 71 2.80 -6.19 -24.86
CA ARG A 71 3.68 -7.28 -24.45
C ARG A 71 3.86 -7.14 -22.94
N PRO A 72 3.90 -8.23 -22.17
CA PRO A 72 3.85 -8.19 -20.71
C PRO A 72 5.19 -7.70 -20.14
N ARG A 73 5.57 -6.46 -20.46
CA ARG A 73 6.56 -5.74 -19.69
C ARG A 73 5.84 -5.23 -18.46
N THR A 74 6.39 -5.57 -17.30
CA THR A 74 5.97 -4.99 -16.04
C THR A 74 6.21 -3.48 -16.17
N ALA A 75 5.15 -2.66 -16.10
CA ALA A 75 5.26 -1.21 -16.27
C ALA A 75 4.22 -0.47 -15.43
N ILE A 76 4.53 0.77 -15.06
CA ILE A 76 3.62 1.73 -14.43
C ILE A 76 3.59 2.95 -15.33
N LEU A 77 2.45 3.22 -15.96
CA LEU A 77 2.32 4.19 -17.04
C LEU A 77 1.24 5.22 -16.73
N LYS A 78 1.54 6.48 -17.03
CA LYS A 78 0.57 7.57 -17.07
C LYS A 78 -0.14 7.51 -18.42
N VAL A 79 -1.45 7.27 -18.41
CA VAL A 79 -2.20 6.95 -19.63
C VAL A 79 -3.48 7.76 -19.76
N TRP A 80 -3.82 8.09 -21.01
CA TRP A 80 -5.16 8.49 -21.44
C TRP A 80 -5.87 7.29 -22.02
N PHE A 81 -7.10 7.06 -21.59
CA PHE A 81 -7.90 5.94 -22.04
C PHE A 81 -9.40 6.27 -22.02
N GLU A 82 -10.19 5.50 -22.73
CA GLU A 82 -11.64 5.65 -22.79
C GLU A 82 -12.33 4.34 -22.43
N TYR A 83 -13.25 4.37 -21.47
CA TYR A 83 -14.15 3.25 -21.20
C TYR A 83 -15.40 3.33 -22.10
N PRO A 84 -16.01 2.17 -22.45
CA PRO A 84 -17.29 2.15 -23.15
C PRO A 84 -18.36 2.99 -22.43
N LYS A 85 -19.15 3.75 -23.20
CA LYS A 85 -20.20 4.64 -22.65
C LYS A 85 -21.26 3.91 -21.83
N LYS A 86 -21.47 2.61 -22.10
CA LYS A 86 -22.47 1.74 -21.45
C LYS A 86 -21.82 0.61 -20.65
N MET A 87 -20.77 0.92 -19.90
CA MET A 87 -20.14 -0.04 -19.00
C MET A 87 -20.77 0.03 -17.61
N PHE A 88 -21.19 -1.12 -17.08
CA PHE A 88 -21.78 -1.20 -15.74
C PHE A 88 -20.75 -1.53 -14.66
N PHE A 89 -19.76 -2.36 -14.98
CA PHE A 89 -18.68 -2.75 -14.08
C PHE A 89 -17.34 -2.35 -14.68
N GLN A 90 -16.58 -1.52 -13.98
CA GLN A 90 -15.24 -1.10 -14.42
C GLN A 90 -14.19 -1.85 -13.62
N ALA A 91 -13.15 -2.32 -14.31
CA ALA A 91 -12.01 -2.99 -13.68
C ALA A 91 -11.31 -2.07 -12.65
N ILE A 92 -11.29 -0.76 -12.96
CA ILE A 92 -10.64 0.24 -12.12
C ILE A 92 -11.64 1.33 -11.78
N PRO A 93 -12.22 1.31 -10.56
CA PRO A 93 -13.06 2.40 -10.10
C PRO A 93 -12.23 3.65 -9.81
N ALA A 94 -12.76 4.82 -10.15
CA ALA A 94 -12.18 6.10 -9.78
C ALA A 94 -12.50 6.43 -8.31
N LYS A 95 -11.53 7.01 -7.59
CA LYS A 95 -11.72 7.52 -6.23
C LYS A 95 -11.75 9.05 -6.28
N ASP A 96 -12.95 9.60 -6.13
CA ASP A 96 -13.15 11.04 -6.18
C ASP A 96 -13.24 11.62 -4.78
N LYS A 97 -12.47 12.69 -4.53
CA LYS A 97 -12.68 13.52 -3.34
C LYS A 97 -13.98 14.29 -3.52
N ILE A 98 -14.88 14.14 -2.57
CA ILE A 98 -16.13 14.89 -2.51
C ILE A 98 -16.14 15.74 -1.26
N THR A 99 -16.42 17.03 -1.42
CA THR A 99 -16.66 17.92 -0.27
C THR A 99 -18.16 17.99 -0.02
N PHE A 100 -18.58 17.71 1.21
CA PHE A 100 -19.97 17.84 1.63
C PHE A 100 -20.04 18.61 2.95
N THR A 101 -21.15 19.30 3.17
CA THR A 101 -21.41 19.98 4.44
C THR A 101 -22.13 19.01 5.36
N ASN A 102 -21.56 18.75 6.54
CA ASN A 102 -22.18 17.90 7.54
C ASN A 102 -23.39 18.62 8.18
N ARG A 103 -24.15 17.91 9.02
CA ARG A 103 -25.36 18.46 9.68
C ARG A 103 -25.09 19.68 10.57
N ILE A 104 -23.83 19.92 10.92
CA ILE A 104 -23.37 20.99 11.82
C ILE A 104 -22.80 22.18 11.00
N GLY A 105 -22.89 22.13 9.66
CA GLY A 105 -22.38 23.20 8.79
C GLY A 105 -20.87 23.12 8.48
N LYS A 106 -20.16 22.10 9.00
CA LYS A 106 -18.72 21.91 8.75
C LYS A 106 -18.52 21.21 7.40
N LYS A 107 -17.60 21.74 6.58
CA LYS A 107 -17.20 21.09 5.32
C LYS A 107 -16.30 19.90 5.63
N GLU A 108 -16.73 18.72 5.21
CA GLU A 108 -15.96 17.48 5.30
C GLU A 108 -15.59 17.01 3.90
N THR A 109 -14.42 16.40 3.75
CA THR A 109 -13.98 15.81 2.49
C THR A 109 -13.96 14.29 2.62
N GLY A 110 -14.87 13.63 1.92
CA GLY A 110 -14.94 12.18 1.81
C GLY A 110 -14.32 11.68 0.50
N THR A 111 -14.08 10.37 0.42
CA THR A 111 -13.73 9.70 -0.85
C THR A 111 -14.94 8.88 -1.31
N LYS A 112 -15.42 9.13 -2.53
CA LYS A 112 -16.49 8.34 -3.15
C LYS A 112 -15.95 7.56 -4.33
N ILE A 113 -16.24 6.27 -4.35
CA ILE A 113 -15.96 5.41 -5.50
C ILE A 113 -16.97 5.75 -6.61
N ARG A 114 -16.48 6.03 -7.82
CA ARG A 114 -17.30 6.27 -9.00
C ARG A 114 -16.81 5.43 -10.18
N PHE A 115 -17.77 5.01 -11.00
CA PHE A 115 -17.50 4.44 -12.31
C PHE A 115 -17.54 5.58 -13.34
N ARG A 116 -16.41 5.85 -13.99
CA ARG A 116 -16.29 6.90 -15.01
C ARG A 116 -16.32 6.28 -16.41
N ASN A 117 -17.44 6.39 -17.12
CA ASN A 117 -17.49 5.97 -18.53
C ASN A 117 -16.93 7.10 -19.41
N GLY A 118 -16.42 6.75 -20.60
CA GLY A 118 -15.77 7.73 -21.48
C GLY A 118 -14.33 8.03 -21.08
N PHE A 119 -13.86 9.24 -21.42
CA PHE A 119 -12.45 9.64 -21.29
C PHE A 119 -11.97 9.68 -19.83
N CYS A 120 -10.82 9.07 -19.58
CA CYS A 120 -10.13 8.99 -18.30
C CYS A 120 -8.63 9.23 -18.48
N HIS A 121 -7.99 9.68 -17.39
CA HIS A 121 -6.54 9.83 -17.29
C HIS A 121 -6.11 9.38 -15.89
N ASP A 122 -5.15 8.46 -15.82
CA ASP A 122 -4.63 7.93 -14.55
C ASP A 122 -3.21 7.33 -14.71
N VAL A 123 -2.58 7.01 -13.58
CA VAL A 123 -1.33 6.23 -13.52
C VAL A 123 -1.67 4.79 -13.22
N LEU A 124 -1.44 3.90 -14.19
CA LEU A 124 -1.90 2.51 -14.15
C LEU A 124 -0.74 1.53 -14.32
N THR A 125 -0.86 0.36 -13.70
CA THR A 125 0.05 -0.74 -14.01
C THR A 125 -0.25 -1.34 -15.38
N SER A 126 0.70 -2.07 -15.96
CA SER A 126 0.46 -2.82 -17.20
C SER A 126 -0.64 -3.88 -17.04
N VAL A 127 -0.86 -4.39 -15.82
CA VAL A 127 -1.96 -5.33 -15.51
C VAL A 127 -3.30 -4.62 -15.57
N ASP A 128 -3.41 -3.47 -14.92
CA ASP A 128 -4.58 -2.60 -14.94
C ASP A 128 -4.97 -2.23 -16.40
N ILE A 129 -3.99 -1.83 -17.21
CA ILE A 129 -4.17 -1.51 -18.62
C ILE A 129 -4.71 -2.71 -19.42
N GLN A 130 -4.20 -3.92 -19.17
CA GLN A 130 -4.69 -5.13 -19.82
C GLN A 130 -6.17 -5.40 -19.49
N GLU A 131 -6.58 -5.22 -18.23
CA GLU A 131 -7.98 -5.43 -17.84
C GLU A 131 -8.91 -4.33 -18.42
N ILE A 132 -8.44 -3.09 -18.54
CA ILE A 132 -9.17 -2.04 -19.28
C ILE A 132 -9.39 -2.45 -20.73
N VAL A 133 -8.33 -2.90 -21.43
CA VAL A 133 -8.44 -3.30 -22.84
C VAL A 133 -9.36 -4.50 -23.01
N LYS A 134 -9.25 -5.51 -22.14
CA LYS A 134 -10.13 -6.70 -22.16
C LYS A 134 -11.60 -6.36 -21.94
N SER A 135 -11.87 -5.33 -21.14
CA SER A 135 -13.22 -4.89 -20.83
C SER A 135 -13.79 -3.90 -21.86
N GLY A 136 -13.12 -3.76 -23.01
CA GLY A 136 -13.55 -2.94 -24.14
C GLY A 136 -13.08 -1.49 -24.08
N GLY A 137 -12.25 -1.14 -23.10
CA GLY A 137 -11.62 0.17 -23.03
C GLY A 137 -10.53 0.36 -24.09
N LYS A 138 -10.32 1.60 -24.52
CA LYS A 138 -9.32 1.96 -25.52
C LYS A 138 -8.25 2.83 -24.88
N ILE A 139 -6.99 2.40 -24.97
CA ILE A 139 -5.86 3.26 -24.62
C ILE A 139 -5.69 4.29 -25.75
N ILE A 140 -5.77 5.57 -25.40
CA ILE A 140 -5.67 6.70 -26.33
C ILE A 140 -4.21 7.09 -26.50
N LYS A 141 -3.50 7.26 -25.37
CA LYS A 141 -2.12 7.72 -25.36
C LYS A 141 -1.38 7.30 -24.09
N ILE A 142 -0.12 6.93 -24.22
CA ILE A 142 0.81 6.79 -23.09
C ILE A 142 1.62 8.10 -22.99
N LEU A 143 1.58 8.75 -21.84
CA LEU A 143 2.25 10.05 -21.64
C LEU A 143 3.66 9.89 -21.09
N ASP A 144 3.82 8.99 -20.13
CA ASP A 144 5.05 8.80 -19.37
C ASP A 144 4.95 7.49 -18.60
N GLY A 145 6.06 7.02 -18.03
CA GLY A 145 6.03 5.92 -17.08
C GLY A 145 7.37 5.24 -16.88
N ILE A 146 7.31 4.19 -16.07
CA ILE A 146 8.47 3.35 -15.73
C ILE A 146 8.22 1.96 -16.28
N VAL A 147 9.20 1.42 -16.97
CA VAL A 147 9.22 0.06 -17.52
C VAL A 147 10.28 -0.75 -16.79
N TYR A 148 9.92 -1.93 -16.31
CA TYR A 148 10.83 -2.88 -15.70
C TYR A 148 11.29 -3.87 -16.76
N GLU A 149 12.60 -3.95 -16.95
CA GLU A 149 13.21 -4.73 -18.02
C GLU A 149 13.39 -6.20 -17.65
N GLU A 150 13.65 -6.45 -16.37
CA GLU A 150 13.89 -7.78 -15.84
C GLU A 150 12.89 -8.08 -14.72
N ASN A 151 12.38 -9.31 -14.72
CA ASN A 151 11.66 -9.84 -13.57
C ASN A 151 12.67 -10.24 -12.48
N PHE A 152 12.20 -10.30 -11.23
CA PHE A 152 12.99 -10.88 -10.15
C PHE A 152 13.38 -12.32 -10.49
N LYS A 153 14.68 -12.62 -10.40
CA LYS A 153 15.20 -13.99 -10.55
C LYS A 153 14.57 -14.94 -9.53
N THR A 154 14.38 -14.45 -8.31
CA THR A 154 13.69 -15.15 -7.22
C THR A 154 12.56 -14.27 -6.72
N PRO A 155 11.31 -14.77 -6.62
CA PRO A 155 10.21 -13.93 -6.13
C PRO A 155 10.48 -13.51 -4.68
N PRO A 156 10.46 -12.20 -4.38
CA PRO A 156 11.04 -11.66 -3.16
C PRO A 156 10.39 -12.15 -1.87
N TYR A 157 9.11 -12.47 -1.93
CA TYR A 157 8.34 -12.91 -0.77
C TYR A 157 8.00 -14.40 -0.80
N ARG A 158 8.58 -15.17 -1.72
CA ARG A 158 8.19 -16.58 -1.92
C ARG A 158 8.28 -17.36 -0.62
N ASP A 159 9.45 -17.38 0.00
CA ASP A 159 9.71 -18.23 1.15
C ASP A 159 8.96 -17.71 2.39
N TYR A 160 8.94 -16.39 2.60
CA TYR A 160 8.13 -15.74 3.62
C TYR A 160 6.64 -16.15 3.54
N ILE A 161 6.04 -16.07 2.34
CA ILE A 161 4.63 -16.43 2.12
C ILE A 161 4.40 -17.93 2.31
N LEU A 162 5.33 -18.78 1.85
CA LEU A 162 5.22 -20.24 2.02
C LEU A 162 5.27 -20.63 3.50
N ILE A 163 6.17 -20.03 4.27
CA ILE A 163 6.31 -20.23 5.72
C ILE A 163 5.01 -19.82 6.44
N LEU A 164 4.53 -18.59 6.20
CA LEU A 164 3.29 -18.10 6.82
C LEU A 164 2.08 -18.97 6.47
N LYS A 165 1.99 -19.42 5.21
CA LYS A 165 0.92 -20.33 4.76
C LYS A 165 1.00 -21.68 5.47
N GLY A 166 2.19 -22.26 5.59
CA GLY A 166 2.43 -23.51 6.30
C GLY A 166 2.01 -23.43 7.76
N LEU A 167 2.49 -22.42 8.48
CA LEU A 167 2.16 -22.17 9.88
C LEU A 167 0.67 -21.92 10.08
N ARG A 168 0.04 -21.08 9.24
CA ARG A 168 -1.40 -20.84 9.30
C ARG A 168 -2.20 -22.13 9.15
N ASN A 169 -1.82 -22.98 8.21
CA ASN A 169 -2.50 -24.26 7.99
C ASN A 169 -2.31 -25.22 9.17
N LYS A 170 -1.12 -25.25 9.77
CA LYS A 170 -0.85 -26.00 11.01
C LYS A 170 -1.77 -25.53 12.14
N TYR A 171 -1.80 -24.23 12.44
CA TYR A 171 -2.64 -23.68 13.51
C TYR A 171 -4.13 -23.87 13.28
N LYS A 172 -4.60 -23.81 12.02
CA LYS A 172 -5.98 -24.17 11.68
C LYS A 172 -6.32 -25.62 12.02
N LYS A 173 -5.40 -26.56 11.78
CA LYS A 173 -5.60 -27.99 12.10
C LYS A 173 -5.59 -28.23 13.60
N GLU A 174 -4.77 -27.48 14.35
CA GLU A 174 -4.66 -27.56 15.80
C GLU A 174 -5.81 -26.84 16.54
N GLY A 175 -6.70 -26.15 15.82
CA GLY A 175 -7.79 -25.37 16.41
C GLY A 175 -7.36 -24.02 16.99
N ASP A 176 -6.09 -23.65 16.87
CA ASP A 176 -5.55 -22.36 17.31
C ASP A 176 -5.92 -21.24 16.32
N MET A 177 -7.12 -20.70 16.52
CA MET A 177 -7.66 -19.61 15.71
C MET A 177 -6.89 -18.30 15.89
N VAL A 178 -6.25 -18.08 17.04
CA VAL A 178 -5.51 -16.85 17.33
C VAL A 178 -4.22 -16.84 16.51
N ALA A 179 -3.41 -17.88 16.62
CA ALA A 179 -2.16 -18.01 15.87
C ALA A 179 -2.41 -18.05 14.35
N SER A 180 -3.46 -18.74 13.90
CA SER A 180 -3.90 -18.74 12.50
C SER A 180 -4.23 -17.32 11.98
N ASN A 181 -4.92 -16.50 12.79
CA ASN A 181 -5.24 -15.13 12.44
C ASN A 181 -4.02 -14.22 12.45
N CYS A 182 -3.06 -14.42 13.37
CA CYS A 182 -1.77 -13.71 13.37
C CYS A 182 -1.01 -13.94 12.06
N MET A 183 -0.90 -15.19 11.60
CA MET A 183 -0.21 -15.50 10.35
C MET A 183 -0.90 -14.86 9.14
N LYS A 184 -2.24 -14.82 9.13
CA LYS A 184 -3.01 -14.09 8.11
C LYS A 184 -2.70 -12.61 8.15
N LEU A 185 -2.62 -12.03 9.35
CA LEU A 185 -2.37 -10.60 9.54
C LEU A 185 -0.99 -10.19 9.03
N LEU A 186 0.05 -10.96 9.39
CA LEU A 186 1.42 -10.75 8.92
C LEU A 186 1.53 -10.82 7.39
N GLY A 187 0.86 -11.79 6.76
CA GLY A 187 0.83 -11.88 5.31
C GLY A 187 0.16 -10.65 4.66
N ASN A 188 -0.90 -10.13 5.28
CA ASN A 188 -1.61 -8.95 4.76
C ASN A 188 -0.88 -7.63 5.04
N SER A 189 -0.17 -7.51 6.17
CA SER A 189 0.55 -6.30 6.54
C SER A 189 1.73 -6.03 5.61
N LEU A 190 2.39 -7.08 5.10
CA LEU A 190 3.47 -6.98 4.14
C LEU A 190 3.06 -6.14 2.91
N TYR A 191 1.94 -6.50 2.27
CA TYR A 191 1.39 -5.73 1.16
C TYR A 191 1.02 -4.30 1.57
N GLY A 192 0.35 -4.13 2.71
CA GLY A 192 -0.08 -2.83 3.20
C GLY A 192 1.08 -1.86 3.42
N LYS A 193 2.22 -2.38 3.90
CA LYS A 193 3.47 -1.64 4.07
C LYS A 193 4.12 -1.26 2.75
N SER A 194 4.06 -2.14 1.75
CA SER A 194 4.58 -1.81 0.43
C SER A 194 3.88 -0.59 -0.17
N ILE A 195 2.58 -0.39 0.03
CA ILE A 195 1.84 0.78 -0.53
C ILE A 195 1.73 1.98 0.43
N GLN A 196 2.37 1.93 1.59
CA GLN A 196 2.26 3.00 2.58
C GLN A 196 2.81 4.30 1.99
N LYS A 197 2.05 5.39 2.11
CA LYS A 197 2.55 6.73 1.79
C LYS A 197 3.45 7.19 2.92
N ASP A 198 4.49 7.92 2.58
CA ASP A 198 5.29 8.63 3.56
C ASP A 198 4.38 9.54 4.39
N ILE A 199 4.51 9.40 5.72
CA ILE A 199 3.77 10.21 6.67
C ILE A 199 4.70 11.35 7.06
N ASN A 200 4.51 12.51 6.44
CA ASN A 200 5.34 13.69 6.73
C ASN A 200 4.73 14.55 7.84
N THR A 201 3.79 14.00 8.61
CA THR A 201 3.07 14.73 9.66
C THR A 201 2.92 13.90 10.92
N SER A 202 3.26 14.48 12.06
CA SER A 202 3.06 13.88 13.39
C SER A 202 1.88 14.57 14.09
N ARG A 203 1.21 13.82 14.98
CA ARG A 203 0.14 14.36 15.85
C ARG A 203 0.54 14.23 17.30
N HIS A 204 0.47 15.34 18.02
CA HIS A 204 0.85 15.44 19.42
C HIS A 204 -0.34 15.91 20.26
N LEU A 205 -0.39 15.47 21.51
CA LEU A 205 -1.27 16.04 22.52
C LEU A 205 -0.43 16.96 23.41
N TRP A 206 -0.59 18.28 23.27
CA TRP A 206 0.18 19.27 24.01
C TRP A 206 -0.68 19.99 25.03
N SER A 207 -0.11 20.30 26.20
CA SER A 207 -0.72 21.24 27.12
C SER A 207 -0.68 22.66 26.55
N GLU A 208 -1.46 23.59 27.11
CA GLU A 208 -1.42 24.99 26.68
C GLU A 208 -0.02 25.61 26.83
N SER A 209 0.72 25.27 27.89
CA SER A 209 2.09 25.74 28.10
C SER A 209 3.06 25.19 27.06
N THR A 210 2.98 23.88 26.77
CA THR A 210 3.81 23.23 25.74
C THR A 210 3.47 23.75 24.35
N PHE A 211 2.19 23.98 24.05
CA PHE A 211 1.76 24.55 22.78
C PHE A 211 2.32 25.95 22.57
N LYS A 212 2.20 26.85 23.55
CA LYS A 212 2.75 28.21 23.45
C LYS A 212 4.27 28.24 23.29
N ALA A 213 4.98 27.33 23.97
CA ALA A 213 6.44 27.27 23.90
C ALA A 213 6.99 26.70 22.59
N ASN A 214 6.24 25.82 21.91
CA ASN A 214 6.69 25.11 20.72
C ASN A 214 5.86 25.45 19.47
N PHE A 215 5.10 26.54 19.49
CA PHE A 215 4.32 26.98 18.32
C PHE A 215 5.25 27.64 17.30
N ASP A 216 5.41 26.99 16.15
CA ASP A 216 6.28 27.43 15.07
C ASP A 216 5.64 27.20 13.68
N SER A 217 6.43 27.42 12.62
CA SER A 217 6.01 27.20 11.23
C SER A 217 5.77 25.74 10.85
N HIS A 218 6.20 24.78 11.67
CA HIS A 218 5.98 23.36 11.44
C HIS A 218 4.58 22.93 11.91
N VAL A 219 3.92 23.71 12.78
CA VAL A 219 2.53 23.44 13.17
C VAL A 219 1.60 23.69 11.99
N LYS A 220 1.02 22.61 11.47
CA LYS A 220 0.11 22.63 10.32
C LYS A 220 -1.34 22.94 10.73
N SER A 221 -1.79 22.37 11.84
CA SER A 221 -3.12 22.64 12.39
C SER A 221 -3.19 22.23 13.86
N TYR A 222 -4.09 22.86 14.62
CA TYR A 222 -4.34 22.47 16.01
C TYR A 222 -5.84 22.56 16.35
N GLU A 223 -6.26 21.72 17.28
CA GLU A 223 -7.63 21.68 17.81
C GLU A 223 -7.59 21.66 19.34
N LYS A 224 -8.30 22.60 19.96
CA LYS A 224 -8.45 22.63 21.43
C LYS A 224 -9.39 21.50 21.83
N VAL A 225 -8.90 20.56 22.63
CA VAL A 225 -9.70 19.42 23.12
C VAL A 225 -10.47 19.79 24.37
N ASN A 226 -9.80 20.50 25.28
CA ASN A 226 -10.35 20.98 26.55
C ASN A 226 -9.57 22.22 27.00
N ASP A 227 -9.87 22.75 28.17
CA ASP A 227 -9.27 24.00 28.66
C ASP A 227 -7.75 23.97 28.79
N SER A 228 -7.13 22.79 28.91
CA SER A 228 -5.70 22.64 29.16
C SER A 228 -4.92 21.96 28.04
N GLN A 229 -5.59 21.39 27.02
CA GLN A 229 -4.94 20.52 26.02
C GLN A 229 -5.37 20.80 24.58
N TYR A 230 -4.41 20.58 23.68
CA TYR A 230 -4.52 20.76 22.23
C TYR A 230 -4.02 19.50 21.51
N ILE A 231 -4.74 19.06 20.48
CA ILE A 231 -4.21 18.14 19.47
C ILE A 231 -3.53 18.99 18.41
N VAL A 232 -2.24 18.75 18.18
CA VAL A 232 -1.39 19.54 17.29
C VAL A 232 -0.85 18.63 16.19
N GLU A 233 -1.15 18.94 14.93
CA GLU A 233 -0.58 18.28 13.76
C GLU A 233 0.60 19.11 13.26
N MET A 234 1.79 18.50 13.19
CA MET A 234 3.03 19.14 12.77
C MET A 234 3.58 18.47 11.51
N ASN A 235 4.21 19.23 10.62
CA ASN A 235 5.03 18.68 9.56
C ASN A 235 6.36 18.19 10.16
N GLU A 236 6.83 17.02 9.73
CA GLU A 236 8.21 16.61 10.02
C GLU A 236 9.18 17.51 9.26
N GLU A 237 10.30 17.88 9.90
CA GLU A 237 11.37 18.62 9.25
C GLU A 237 11.83 17.86 7.99
N GLU A 238 11.95 18.57 6.86
CA GLU A 238 12.53 18.01 5.64
C GLU A 238 13.98 17.62 5.92
N LYS A 239 14.21 16.37 6.31
CA LYS A 239 15.56 15.81 6.33
C LYS A 239 16.06 15.83 4.90
N GLU A 240 17.11 16.60 4.65
CA GLU A 240 17.78 16.69 3.37
C GLU A 240 18.15 15.27 2.90
N PHE A 241 17.38 14.76 1.94
CA PHE A 241 17.61 13.42 1.41
C PHE A 241 18.82 13.49 0.50
N VAL A 242 19.97 13.02 0.98
CA VAL A 242 21.16 12.81 0.15
C VAL A 242 21.04 11.41 -0.46
N PRO A 243 20.63 11.25 -1.73
CA PRO A 243 20.59 9.93 -2.35
C PRO A 243 22.02 9.36 -2.40
N PRO A 244 22.25 8.11 -1.94
CA PRO A 244 23.51 7.43 -2.20
C PRO A 244 23.72 7.32 -3.72
N LYS A 245 24.96 7.48 -4.18
CA LYS A 245 25.32 7.58 -5.62
C LYS A 245 24.84 6.41 -6.51
N ASP A 246 24.44 5.27 -5.92
CA ASP A 246 24.05 4.05 -6.63
C ASP A 246 22.60 3.60 -6.36
N PHE A 247 21.70 4.50 -5.92
CA PHE A 247 20.33 4.13 -5.57
C PHE A 247 19.42 3.91 -6.80
N THR A 248 19.40 2.68 -7.32
CA THR A 248 18.34 2.17 -8.22
C THR A 248 17.22 1.47 -7.43
N ARG A 249 16.87 1.97 -6.23
CA ARG A 249 15.79 1.35 -5.46
C ARG A 249 14.43 1.69 -6.05
N LEU A 250 13.76 0.65 -6.51
CA LEU A 250 12.31 0.59 -6.49
C LEU A 250 11.78 1.06 -5.13
N THR A 251 10.87 2.03 -5.12
CA THR A 251 10.10 2.28 -3.91
C THR A 251 9.21 1.05 -3.67
N PRO A 252 9.07 0.56 -2.41
CA PRO A 252 8.16 -0.53 -2.08
C PRO A 252 6.75 -0.33 -2.66
N ALA A 253 6.36 0.93 -2.87
CA ALA A 253 5.10 1.38 -3.48
C ALA A 253 4.84 0.78 -4.87
N HIS A 254 5.86 0.65 -5.72
CA HIS A 254 5.67 0.10 -7.06
C HIS A 254 5.35 -1.39 -7.04
N LEU A 255 6.04 -2.17 -6.19
CA LEU A 255 5.71 -3.59 -5.99
C LEU A 255 4.31 -3.75 -5.40
N GLY A 256 3.97 -2.90 -4.42
CA GLY A 256 2.62 -2.82 -3.86
C GLY A 256 1.56 -2.54 -4.94
N ALA A 257 1.81 -1.64 -5.88
CA ALA A 257 0.90 -1.36 -7.00
C ALA A 257 0.63 -2.62 -7.85
N PHE A 258 1.65 -3.41 -8.18
CA PHE A 258 1.46 -4.66 -8.91
C PHE A 258 0.71 -5.73 -8.12
N ILE A 259 0.99 -5.87 -6.82
CA ILE A 259 0.25 -6.82 -5.96
C ILE A 259 -1.25 -6.48 -5.95
N LEU A 260 -1.58 -5.19 -5.81
CA LEU A 260 -2.96 -4.72 -5.84
C LEU A 260 -3.64 -5.01 -7.19
N SER A 261 -2.94 -4.72 -8.28
CA SER A 261 -3.49 -4.89 -9.64
C SER A 261 -3.77 -6.35 -9.98
N HIS A 262 -2.87 -7.27 -9.59
CA HIS A 262 -3.09 -8.71 -9.72
C HIS A 262 -4.25 -9.21 -8.84
N SER A 263 -4.40 -8.67 -7.62
CA SER A 263 -5.50 -9.00 -6.73
C SER A 263 -6.87 -8.62 -7.34
N LYS A 264 -6.98 -7.40 -7.90
CA LYS A 264 -8.19 -6.95 -8.62
C LYS A 264 -8.54 -7.88 -9.78
N LYS A 265 -7.58 -8.12 -10.67
CA LYS A 265 -7.72 -9.02 -11.82
C LYS A 265 -8.26 -10.40 -11.42
N ASN A 266 -7.72 -10.99 -10.35
CA ASN A 266 -8.16 -12.30 -9.88
C ASN A 266 -9.61 -12.27 -9.37
N ASN A 267 -9.99 -11.22 -8.63
CA ASN A 267 -11.37 -11.06 -8.16
C ASN A 267 -12.34 -10.86 -9.32
N GLU A 268 -11.99 -10.08 -10.34
CA GLU A 268 -12.83 -9.85 -11.51
C GLU A 268 -13.07 -11.12 -12.32
N GLN A 269 -12.02 -11.92 -12.54
CA GLN A 269 -12.14 -13.22 -13.18
C GLN A 269 -13.01 -14.20 -12.39
N PHE A 270 -13.03 -14.09 -11.06
CA PHE A 270 -13.90 -14.91 -10.23
C PHE A 270 -15.36 -14.48 -10.37
N HIS A 271 -15.65 -13.19 -10.46
CA HIS A 271 -17.02 -12.71 -10.66
C HIS A 271 -17.55 -13.04 -12.05
N SER A 272 -16.74 -12.89 -13.11
CA SER A 272 -17.17 -13.19 -14.49
C SER A 272 -17.40 -14.67 -14.77
N ARG A 273 -16.88 -15.59 -13.94
CA ARG A 273 -17.14 -17.03 -14.04
C ARG A 273 -18.41 -17.50 -13.35
N ASN A 274 -19.00 -16.66 -12.50
CA ASN A 274 -20.19 -16.97 -11.71
C ASN A 274 -21.47 -16.28 -12.25
N PHE A 275 -21.39 -15.69 -13.45
CA PHE A 275 -22.51 -15.13 -14.21
C PHE A 275 -22.63 -15.82 -15.57
#